data_AF-A0A538RRU7-F1
#
_entry.id   AF-A0A538RRU7-F1
#
_cell.length_a   1.000
_cell.length_b   1.000
_cell.length_c   1.000
_cell.angle_alpha   90.00
_cell.angle_beta   90.00
_cell.angle_gamma   90.00
#
_symmetry.space_group_name_H-M   'P 1'
#
loop_
_entity.id
_entity.type
_entity.pdbx_description
1 polymer ?
#
loop_
_entity_poly.entity_id
_entity_poly.type
_entity_poly.pdbx_seq_one_letter_code
_entity_poly.pdbx_strand_id
1 'polypeptide(L)'
;MDRNAVLSLWEAHKEERWPQVGSQHEGPLMTLDTVISGCVVYFLDSPEGLDAQRLGIVEDCVTDLDNLTDELEEGCRPYFQRLRQLGALLITTHHTS
;
A
#
# COMPACT_ATOMS: atom_id res chain seq x y z
N MET A 1 16.24 -1.12 9.31
CA MET A 1 15.30 -0.53 10.29
C MET A 1 13.87 -0.44 9.73
N ASP A 2 13.52 -1.18 8.67
CA ASP A 2 12.31 -0.88 7.87
C ASP A 2 11.10 -1.80 8.18
N ARG A 3 11.36 -3.09 8.50
CA ARG A 3 10.29 -4.07 8.76
C ARG A 3 9.36 -3.75 9.95
N ASN A 4 9.90 -3.18 11.03
CA ASN A 4 9.07 -2.77 12.17
C ASN A 4 8.18 -1.56 11.85
N ALA A 5 8.62 -0.68 10.95
CA ALA A 5 7.82 0.44 10.46
C ALA A 5 6.68 -0.07 9.59
N VAL A 6 6.97 -0.98 8.65
CA VAL A 6 5.94 -1.67 7.85
C VAL A 6 4.92 -2.37 8.75
N LEU A 7 5.37 -3.14 9.74
CA LEU A 7 4.48 -3.85 10.67
C LEU A 7 3.58 -2.88 11.44
N SER A 8 4.15 -1.82 12.02
CA SER A 8 3.36 -0.86 12.83
C SER A 8 2.31 -0.14 11.99
N LEU A 9 2.66 0.26 10.77
CA LEU A 9 1.73 0.92 9.87
C LEU A 9 0.67 -0.05 9.34
N TRP A 10 1.05 -1.31 9.07
CA TRP A 10 0.13 -2.35 8.62
C TRP A 10 -0.94 -2.66 9.68
N GLU A 11 -0.54 -2.79 10.94
CA GLU A 11 -1.48 -2.98 12.05
C GLU A 11 -2.50 -1.84 12.16
N ALA A 12 -2.08 -0.60 11.89
CA ALA A 12 -2.99 0.54 11.86
C ALA A 12 -3.89 0.56 10.60
N HIS A 13 -3.42 0.02 9.47
CA HIS A 13 -4.19 -0.01 8.22
C HIS A 13 -5.24 -1.13 8.22
N LYS A 14 -4.86 -2.34 8.65
CA LYS A 14 -5.74 -3.53 8.62
C LYS A 14 -6.98 -3.41 9.51
N GLU A 15 -6.90 -2.61 10.58
CA GLU A 15 -7.99 -2.38 11.52
C GLU A 15 -8.93 -1.27 11.02
N GLU A 16 -8.51 -0.47 10.04
CA GLU A 16 -9.33 0.58 9.48
C GLU A 16 -10.42 -0.02 8.57
N ARG A 17 -11.64 0.51 8.69
CA ARG A 17 -12.72 0.11 7.79
C ARG A 17 -12.46 0.68 6.39
N TRP A 18 -12.77 -0.10 5.37
CA TRP A 18 -12.83 0.40 3.99
C TRP A 18 -13.67 1.69 3.92
N PRO A 19 -13.11 2.81 3.42
CA PRO A 19 -13.80 4.09 3.42
C PRO A 19 -14.90 4.13 2.36
N GLN A 20 -15.84 5.06 2.51
CA GLN A 20 -16.76 5.36 1.43
C GLN A 20 -16.00 6.03 0.29
N VAL A 21 -16.12 5.46 -0.91
CA VAL A 21 -15.46 5.93 -2.13
C VAL A 21 -16.49 6.09 -3.25
N GLY A 22 -16.24 7.02 -4.17
CA GLY A 22 -17.09 7.17 -5.36
C GLY A 22 -17.02 5.92 -6.24
N SER A 23 -18.16 5.48 -6.77
CA SER A 23 -18.29 4.23 -7.54
C SER A 23 -17.35 4.14 -8.74
N GLN A 24 -16.94 5.29 -9.30
CA GLN A 24 -16.02 5.36 -10.45
C GLN A 24 -14.57 4.98 -10.08
N HIS A 25 -14.16 5.18 -8.82
CA HIS A 25 -12.80 4.86 -8.34
C HIS A 25 -12.75 3.61 -7.47
N GLU A 26 -13.90 3.10 -7.03
CA GLU A 26 -13.98 1.96 -6.10
C GLU A 26 -13.23 0.71 -6.61
N GLY A 27 -13.48 0.31 -7.86
CA GLY A 27 -12.81 -0.86 -8.46
C GLY A 27 -11.28 -0.73 -8.52
N PRO A 28 -10.74 0.36 -9.11
CA PRO A 28 -9.30 0.64 -9.10
C PRO A 28 -8.71 0.68 -7.69
N LEU A 29 -9.32 1.42 -6.76
CA LEU A 29 -8.81 1.55 -5.38
C LEU A 29 -8.81 0.22 -4.63
N MET A 30 -9.84 -0.61 -4.80
CA MET A 30 -9.90 -1.94 -4.19
C MET A 30 -8.82 -2.87 -4.76
N THR A 31 -8.50 -2.73 -6.04
CA THR A 31 -7.41 -3.48 -6.68
C THR A 31 -6.06 -3.07 -6.09
N LEU A 32 -5.80 -1.76 -5.99
CA LEU A 32 -4.57 -1.23 -5.40
C LEU A 32 -4.41 -1.66 -3.94
N ASP A 33 -5.49 -1.57 -3.15
CA ASP A 33 -5.49 -2.01 -1.75
C ASP A 33 -5.17 -3.49 -1.60
N THR A 34 -5.81 -4.34 -2.41
CA THR A 34 -5.59 -5.78 -2.39
C THR A 34 -4.14 -6.13 -2.73
N VAL A 35 -3.58 -5.53 -3.78
CA VAL A 35 -2.24 -5.84 -4.27
C VAL A 35 -1.17 -5.37 -3.28
N ILE A 36 -1.24 -4.12 -2.84
CA ILE A 36 -0.27 -3.55 -1.89
C ILE A 36 -0.37 -4.31 -0.56
N SER A 37 -1.57 -4.54 -0.02
CA SER A 37 -1.77 -5.29 1.23
C SER A 37 -1.24 -6.72 1.14
N GLY A 38 -1.46 -7.41 0.01
CA GLY A 38 -0.89 -8.73 -0.23
C GLY A 38 0.64 -8.72 -0.21
N CYS A 39 1.27 -7.69 -0.79
CA CYS A 39 2.71 -7.52 -0.75
C CYS A 39 3.23 -7.20 0.67
N VAL A 40 2.50 -6.40 1.45
CA VAL A 40 2.81 -6.14 2.86
C VAL A 40 2.81 -7.43 3.66
N VAL A 41 1.73 -8.23 3.56
CA VAL A 41 1.62 -9.51 4.27
C VAL A 41 2.73 -10.46 3.86
N TYR A 42 2.95 -10.64 2.55
CA TYR A 42 4.03 -11.49 2.06
C TYR A 42 5.40 -11.03 2.58
N PHE A 43 5.67 -9.73 2.51
CA PHE A 43 6.91 -9.16 3.02
C PHE A 43 7.06 -9.47 4.50
N LEU A 44 6.03 -9.27 5.34
CA LEU A 44 6.08 -9.51 6.77
C LEU A 44 6.28 -10.99 7.13
N ASP A 45 5.69 -11.91 6.35
CA ASP A 45 5.76 -13.36 6.57
C ASP A 45 7.05 -14.00 6.02
N SER A 46 7.70 -13.39 5.03
CA SER A 46 8.95 -13.89 4.42
C SER A 46 10.18 -13.13 4.95
N PRO A 47 11.20 -13.81 5.48
CA PRO A 47 12.45 -13.17 5.87
C PRO A 47 13.25 -12.61 4.69
N GLU A 48 13.07 -13.16 3.48
CA GLU A 48 13.72 -12.72 2.25
C GLU A 48 13.15 -11.40 1.69
N GLY A 49 11.94 -11.03 2.09
CA GLY A 49 11.26 -9.83 1.58
C GLY A 49 10.66 -10.03 0.19
N LEU A 50 10.44 -8.93 -0.54
CA LEU A 50 9.86 -8.98 -1.89
C LEU A 50 10.92 -9.35 -2.93
N ASP A 51 10.54 -10.13 -3.93
CA ASP A 51 11.32 -10.28 -5.16
C ASP A 51 11.15 -9.07 -6.10
N ALA A 52 12.00 -8.98 -7.12
CA ALA A 52 11.99 -7.89 -8.08
C ALA A 52 10.66 -7.76 -8.85
N GLN A 53 9.94 -8.86 -9.07
CA GLN A 53 8.65 -8.80 -9.77
C GLN A 53 7.59 -8.15 -8.88
N ARG A 54 7.49 -8.57 -7.61
CA ARG A 54 6.58 -7.98 -6.63
C ARG A 54 6.91 -6.53 -6.34
N LEU A 55 8.21 -6.18 -6.31
CA LEU A 55 8.65 -4.81 -6.15
C LEU A 55 8.14 -3.91 -7.30
N GLY A 56 8.35 -4.32 -8.55
CA GLY A 56 7.85 -3.55 -9.71
C GLY A 56 6.34 -3.37 -9.69
N ILE A 57 5.59 -4.40 -9.27
CA ILE A 57 4.13 -4.29 -9.09
C ILE A 57 3.78 -3.23 -8.03
N VAL A 58 4.50 -3.18 -6.91
CA VAL A 58 4.25 -2.18 -5.85
C VAL A 58 4.60 -0.76 -6.34
N GLU A 59 5.68 -0.59 -7.11
CA GLU A 59 6.05 0.70 -7.72
C GLU A 59 4.95 1.22 -8.66
N ASP A 60 4.43 0.36 -9.54
CA ASP A 60 3.32 0.69 -10.43
C ASP A 60 2.07 1.06 -9.62
N CYS A 61 1.72 0.27 -8.60
CA CYS A 61 0.56 0.52 -7.75
C CYS A 61 0.66 1.83 -6.96
N VAL A 62 1.85 2.18 -6.45
CA VAL A 62 2.09 3.45 -5.74
C VAL A 62 1.93 4.63 -6.71
N THR A 63 2.43 4.50 -7.95
CA THR A 63 2.28 5.51 -8.99
C THR A 63 0.81 5.72 -9.36
N ASP A 64 0.07 4.63 -9.56
CA ASP A 64 -1.37 4.69 -9.85
C ASP A 64 -2.17 5.31 -8.68
N LEU A 65 -1.79 4.98 -7.44
CA LEU A 65 -2.43 5.54 -6.25
C LEU A 65 -2.15 7.05 -6.11
N ASP A 66 -0.93 7.49 -6.39
CA ASP A 66 -0.57 8.92 -6.41
C ASP A 66 -1.42 9.68 -7.43
N ASN A 67 -1.63 9.11 -8.63
CA ASN A 67 -2.49 9.71 -9.67
C ASN A 67 -3.97 9.81 -9.26
N LEU A 68 -4.48 8.84 -8.49
CA LEU A 68 -5.87 8.84 -8.04
C LEU A 68 -6.10 9.73 -6.81
N THR A 69 -5.09 9.92 -5.96
CA THR A 69 -5.24 10.56 -4.65
C THR A 69 -5.69 12.03 -4.75
N ASP A 70 -5.33 12.73 -5.82
CA ASP A 70 -5.74 14.12 -6.04
C ASP A 70 -7.25 14.27 -6.27
N GLU A 71 -7.90 13.23 -6.79
CA GLU A 71 -9.33 13.21 -7.12
C GLU A 71 -10.19 12.67 -5.96
N LEU A 72 -9.58 12.14 -4.90
CA LEU A 72 -10.30 11.53 -3.78
C LEU A 72 -10.96 12.56 -2.87
N GLU A 73 -12.13 12.19 -2.33
CA GLU A 73 -12.80 12.96 -1.29
C GLU A 73 -11.97 12.98 0.00
N GLU A 74 -12.04 14.07 0.75
CA GLU A 74 -11.24 14.28 1.97
C GLU A 74 -11.42 13.16 3.01
N GLY A 75 -12.62 12.57 3.07
CA GLY A 75 -12.95 11.50 4.02
C GLY A 75 -12.23 10.17 3.76
N CYS A 76 -11.84 9.86 2.52
CA CYS A 76 -11.16 8.59 2.20
C CYS A 76 -9.64 8.73 2.03
N ARG A 77 -9.13 9.96 1.86
CA ARG A 77 -7.68 10.24 1.72
C ARG A 77 -6.80 9.61 2.82
N PRO A 78 -7.14 9.65 4.12
CA PRO A 78 -6.28 9.10 5.16
C PRO A 78 -6.03 7.58 5.03
N TYR A 79 -7.02 6.83 4.52
CA TYR A 79 -6.89 5.41 4.26
C TYR A 79 -5.86 5.17 3.13
N PHE A 80 -6.05 5.83 2.00
CA PHE A 80 -5.21 5.64 0.83
C PHE A 80 -3.81 6.25 0.98
N GLN A 81 -3.64 7.29 1.80
CA GLN A 81 -2.33 7.79 2.19
C GLN A 81 -1.53 6.77 3.01
N ARG A 82 -2.17 6.04 3.95
CA ARG A 82 -1.52 4.94 4.67
C ARG A 82 -1.14 3.81 3.73
N LEU A 83 -2.03 3.42 2.81
CA LEU A 83 -1.75 2.41 1.80
C LEU A 83 -0.54 2.80 0.93
N ARG A 84 -0.49 4.06 0.49
CA ARG A 84 0.64 4.62 -0.28
C ARG A 84 1.94 4.60 0.51
N GLN A 85 1.88 4.94 1.81
CA GLN A 85 3.04 4.88 2.70
C GLN A 85 3.54 3.44 2.90
N LEU A 86 2.64 2.46 3.02
CA LEU A 86 3.01 1.04 3.07
C LEU A 86 3.77 0.62 1.81
N GLY A 87 3.25 0.94 0.63
CA GLY A 87 3.94 0.66 -0.64
C GLY A 87 5.32 1.32 -0.72
N ALA A 88 5.44 2.59 -0.32
CA ALA A 88 6.71 3.30 -0.30
C ALA A 88 7.74 2.66 0.64
N LEU A 89 7.32 2.19 1.83
CA LEU A 89 8.22 1.50 2.77
C LEU A 89 8.72 0.16 2.22
N LEU A 90 7.86 -0.60 1.52
CA LEU A 90 8.28 -1.84 0.86
C LEU A 90 9.37 -1.58 -0.19
N ILE A 91 9.22 -0.50 -0.96
CA ILE A 91 10.19 -0.09 -1.98
C ILE A 91 11.51 0.32 -1.34
N THR A 92 11.48 1.18 -0.31
CA THR A 92 12.70 1.63 0.37
C THR A 92 13.46 0.49 1.04
N THR A 93 12.73 -0.48 1.63
CA THR A 93 13.35 -1.62 2.32
C THR A 93 14.21 -2.44 1.37
N HIS A 94 13.74 -2.64 0.14
CA HIS A 94 14.44 -3.44 -0.85
C HIS A 94 15.70 -2.73 -1.38
N HIS A 95 15.69 -1.40 -1.52
CA HIS A 95 16.87 -0.64 -1.96
C HIS A 95 17.97 -0.50 -0.90
N THR A 96 17.68 -0.81 0.37
CA THR A 96 18.68 -0.76 1.45
C THR A 96 19.24 -2.13 1.85
N SER A 97 18.81 -3.21 1.19
CA SER A 97 19.30 -4.58 1.44
C SER A 97 20.44 -4.98 0.49
#